data_AF-X1VVN8-F1
#
_entry.id   AF-X1VVN8-F1
#
_cell.length_a   1.000
_cell.length_b   1.000
_cell.length_c   1.000
_cell.angle_alpha   90.00
_cell.angle_beta   90.00
_cell.angle_gamma   90.00
#
_symmetry.space_group_name_H-M   'P 1'
#
loop_
_entity.id
_entity.type
_entity.pdbx_description
1 polymer ?
#
loop_
_entity_poly.entity_id
_entity_poly.type
_entity_poly.pdbx_seq_one_letter_code
_entity_poly.pdbx_strand_id
1 'polypeptide(L)'
;DDSHFLEIKQAAVTLDKIYPSEIKEFIWSSTLSLWIAAENGTGGLGAVNVGYNIGIGEEANCREQGVAIGYHAQGNGCGVGVGYLANGGGNAVAVGANAVGYLRGVAIGYFANTNSQFYSQAYGYHSQTIRYGETSININGADNDQENNVVQGRWEGETADATPIEIFCAGQANQRFTIRPNSALAFRMTIVARDNVAGHAAMWTVVDGLIKRDGLGNTVMVTCTVTEVADESTDWAVTVTADDVNEALIITVTGD
;
A
#
# COMPACT_ATOMS: atom_id res chain seq x y z
N ASP A 1 -4.17 -46.26 -9.40
CA ASP A 1 -3.11 -45.57 -8.66
C ASP A 1 -1.76 -45.94 -9.22
N ASP A 2 -1.24 -45.05 -10.04
CA ASP A 2 0.08 -45.20 -10.63
C ASP A 2 1.10 -44.70 -9.60
N SER A 3 1.91 -45.61 -9.04
CA SER A 3 2.85 -45.34 -7.95
C SER A 3 4.21 -44.85 -8.46
N HIS A 4 4.23 -44.20 -9.63
CA HIS A 4 5.45 -43.66 -10.20
C HIS A 4 5.89 -42.41 -9.43
N PHE A 5 7.12 -42.41 -8.94
CA PHE A 5 7.76 -41.27 -8.28
C PHE A 5 9.22 -41.17 -8.68
N LEU A 6 9.79 -39.97 -8.59
CA LEU A 6 11.22 -39.75 -8.62
C LEU A 6 11.76 -39.76 -7.19
N GLU A 7 12.64 -40.70 -6.87
CA GLU A 7 13.29 -40.76 -5.55
C GLU A 7 14.61 -40.01 -5.56
N ILE A 8 14.77 -39.07 -4.62
CA ILE A 8 16.01 -38.31 -4.44
C ILE A 8 16.80 -38.91 -3.28
N LYS A 9 18.07 -39.23 -3.54
CA LYS A 9 18.97 -39.88 -2.57
C LYS A 9 20.29 -39.13 -2.47
N GLN A 10 20.87 -39.11 -1.27
CA GLN A 10 22.27 -38.77 -1.04
C GLN A 10 22.96 -39.97 -0.38
N ALA A 11 23.84 -40.61 -1.15
CA ALA A 11 24.41 -41.92 -0.78
C ALA A 11 23.29 -42.95 -0.47
N ALA A 12 23.30 -43.55 0.72
CA ALA A 12 22.32 -44.56 1.13
C ALA A 12 21.03 -43.98 1.74
N VAL A 13 20.96 -42.65 1.92
CA VAL A 13 19.82 -41.98 2.57
C VAL A 13 18.84 -41.50 1.51
N THR A 14 17.58 -41.94 1.60
CA THR A 14 16.47 -41.33 0.85
C THR A 14 16.16 -39.97 1.46
N LEU A 15 16.24 -38.94 0.64
CA LEU A 15 15.93 -37.57 1.03
C LEU A 15 14.45 -37.25 0.82
N ASP A 16 13.87 -37.63 -0.32
CA ASP A 16 12.44 -37.42 -0.60
C ASP A 16 11.96 -38.29 -1.80
N LYS A 17 10.65 -38.33 -2.02
CA LYS A 17 9.98 -38.86 -3.21
C LYS A 17 9.09 -37.78 -3.82
N ILE A 18 9.21 -37.59 -5.12
CA ILE A 18 8.46 -36.60 -5.89
C ILE A 18 7.42 -37.35 -6.73
N TYR A 19 6.14 -37.11 -6.46
CA TYR A 19 5.04 -37.70 -7.23
C TYR A 19 4.71 -36.85 -8.48
N PRO A 20 3.93 -37.37 -9.45
CA PRO A 20 3.60 -36.63 -10.66
C PRO A 20 2.88 -35.32 -10.34
N SER A 21 3.29 -34.23 -11.00
CA SER A 21 2.81 -32.86 -10.78
C SER A 21 3.25 -32.20 -9.46
N GLU A 22 4.21 -32.80 -8.73
CA GLU A 22 4.85 -32.16 -7.58
C GLU A 22 6.15 -31.45 -7.97
N ILE A 23 6.48 -30.40 -7.22
CA ILE A 23 7.79 -29.72 -7.26
C ILE A 23 8.39 -29.83 -5.85
N LYS A 24 9.66 -30.26 -5.75
CA LYS A 24 10.42 -30.28 -4.49
C LYS A 24 11.67 -29.42 -4.60
N GLU A 25 11.99 -28.75 -3.51
CA GLU A 25 13.20 -27.93 -3.37
C GLU A 25 14.15 -28.57 -2.36
N PHE A 26 15.44 -28.59 -2.69
CA PHE A 26 16.49 -29.10 -1.82
C PHE A 26 17.51 -27.99 -1.59
N ILE A 27 17.87 -27.77 -0.33
CA ILE A 27 18.85 -26.77 0.08
C ILE A 27 20.12 -27.48 0.55
N TRP A 28 21.28 -27.09 0.01
CA TRP A 28 22.56 -27.60 0.49
C TRP A 28 22.93 -26.96 1.83
N SER A 29 23.11 -27.77 2.87
CA SER A 29 23.63 -27.31 4.16
C SER A 29 25.11 -27.60 4.27
N SER A 30 25.94 -26.55 4.30
CA SER A 30 27.39 -26.69 4.51
C SER A 30 27.74 -27.18 5.92
N THR A 31 26.89 -26.90 6.91
CA THR A 31 27.08 -27.33 8.30
C THR A 31 26.83 -28.83 8.48
N LEU A 32 25.80 -29.36 7.80
CA LEU A 32 25.45 -30.77 7.85
C LEU A 32 26.06 -31.59 6.71
N SER A 33 26.70 -30.91 5.75
CA SER A 33 27.25 -31.51 4.52
C SER A 33 26.23 -32.39 3.78
N LEU A 34 24.96 -31.99 3.78
CA LEU A 34 23.87 -32.73 3.15
C LEU A 34 22.81 -31.83 2.51
N TRP A 35 22.11 -32.37 1.52
CA TRP A 35 20.93 -31.79 0.89
C TRP A 35 19.69 -32.03 1.76
N ILE A 36 19.03 -30.96 2.19
CA ILE A 36 17.83 -31.02 3.03
C ILE A 36 16.62 -30.75 2.14
N ALA A 37 15.64 -31.66 2.12
CA ALA A 37 14.34 -31.39 1.51
C ALA A 37 13.68 -30.24 2.28
N ALA A 38 13.22 -29.20 1.59
CA ALA A 38 12.56 -28.07 2.21
C ALA A 38 11.14 -28.47 2.67
N GLU A 39 11.03 -29.26 3.74
CA GLU A 39 9.75 -29.81 4.20
C GLU A 39 8.84 -28.78 4.88
N ASN A 40 9.29 -27.53 5.08
CA ASN A 40 8.47 -26.38 5.48
C ASN A 40 9.21 -25.07 5.17
N GLY A 41 9.15 -24.61 3.90
CA GLY A 41 9.72 -23.33 3.47
C GLY A 41 11.25 -23.31 3.32
N THR A 42 11.77 -22.28 2.65
CA THR A 42 13.20 -22.13 2.30
C THR A 42 14.12 -21.75 3.47
N GLY A 43 13.72 -22.06 4.70
CA GLY A 43 14.37 -21.60 5.91
C GLY A 43 14.52 -22.68 6.96
N GLY A 44 15.74 -23.18 7.17
CA GLY A 44 16.02 -24.20 8.18
C GLY A 44 15.69 -23.73 9.60
N LEU A 45 14.92 -24.53 10.34
CA LEU A 45 14.81 -24.45 11.79
C LEU A 45 16.18 -24.81 12.40
N GLY A 46 16.90 -23.84 12.96
CA GLY A 46 18.05 -24.15 13.81
C GLY A 46 19.17 -23.11 13.95
N ALA A 47 19.28 -22.13 13.05
CA ALA A 47 20.24 -21.03 13.23
C ALA A 47 19.73 -19.79 12.50
N VAL A 48 19.60 -18.66 13.22
CA VAL A 48 19.30 -17.30 12.73
C VAL A 48 18.05 -17.14 11.88
N ASN A 49 16.87 -16.93 12.46
CA ASN A 49 15.75 -16.12 11.93
C ASN A 49 15.37 -16.24 10.41
N VAL A 50 15.70 -17.36 9.76
CA VAL A 50 15.48 -17.59 8.31
C VAL A 50 14.26 -18.46 8.03
N GLY A 51 13.61 -19.00 9.07
CA GLY A 51 12.59 -20.06 9.01
C GLY A 51 11.23 -19.74 8.39
N TYR A 52 11.05 -18.58 7.76
CA TYR A 52 9.73 -18.15 7.22
C TYR A 52 9.86 -17.39 5.89
N ASN A 53 10.96 -17.59 5.17
CA ASN A 53 11.21 -16.90 3.92
C ASN A 53 10.88 -17.79 2.72
N ILE A 54 10.49 -17.17 1.61
CA ILE A 54 10.38 -17.82 0.29
C ILE A 54 11.19 -16.98 -0.70
N GLY A 55 12.34 -17.49 -1.15
CA GLY A 55 13.22 -16.82 -2.12
C GLY A 55 13.38 -17.64 -3.38
N ILE A 56 12.83 -17.16 -4.50
CA ILE A 56 12.89 -17.86 -5.80
C ILE A 56 13.38 -16.88 -6.86
N GLY A 57 14.55 -17.12 -7.45
CA GLY A 57 15.13 -16.27 -8.51
C GLY A 57 16.56 -15.85 -8.18
N GLU A 58 17.30 -15.46 -9.23
CA GLU A 58 18.66 -14.93 -9.07
C GLU A 58 18.62 -13.62 -8.27
N GLU A 59 19.44 -13.54 -7.22
CA GLU A 59 19.53 -12.39 -6.30
C GLU A 59 18.21 -11.99 -5.59
N ALA A 60 17.23 -12.89 -5.54
CA ALA A 60 16.03 -12.69 -4.73
C ALA A 60 16.38 -12.57 -3.23
N ASN A 61 15.90 -11.52 -2.57
CA ASN A 61 16.22 -11.19 -1.19
C ASN A 61 14.96 -11.18 -0.31
N CYS A 62 14.76 -12.26 0.44
CA CYS A 62 13.65 -12.46 1.36
C CYS A 62 14.16 -12.69 2.78
N ARG A 63 14.47 -11.62 3.51
CA ARG A 63 14.89 -11.72 4.93
C ARG A 63 13.73 -11.41 5.86
N GLU A 64 13.78 -11.88 7.09
CA GLU A 64 12.82 -11.51 8.14
C GLU A 64 11.36 -11.83 7.78
N GLN A 65 11.06 -13.09 7.47
CA GLN A 65 9.70 -13.62 7.27
C GLN A 65 8.98 -13.11 6.00
N GLY A 66 9.70 -12.92 4.89
CA GLY A 66 9.10 -12.39 3.65
C GLY A 66 9.28 -13.26 2.41
N VAL A 67 8.69 -12.81 1.29
CA VAL A 67 8.57 -13.56 0.04
C VAL A 67 9.20 -12.76 -1.10
N ALA A 68 10.21 -13.29 -1.78
CA ALA A 68 10.85 -12.70 -2.94
C ALA A 68 10.85 -13.70 -4.11
N ILE A 69 10.10 -13.42 -5.17
CA ILE A 69 9.99 -14.29 -6.36
C ILE A 69 10.29 -13.48 -7.63
N GLY A 70 11.42 -13.74 -8.28
CA GLY A 70 11.89 -13.06 -9.48
C GLY A 70 13.36 -12.64 -9.41
N TYR A 71 13.93 -12.23 -10.54
CA TYR A 71 15.29 -11.67 -10.61
C TYR A 71 15.37 -10.38 -9.78
N HIS A 72 16.26 -10.34 -8.78
CA HIS A 72 16.42 -9.24 -7.82
C HIS A 72 15.13 -8.82 -7.08
N ALA A 73 14.15 -9.71 -6.93
CA ALA A 73 12.97 -9.41 -6.13
C ALA A 73 13.34 -9.20 -4.65
N GLN A 74 12.68 -8.29 -3.95
CA GLN A 74 12.90 -7.97 -2.54
C GLN A 74 11.59 -8.11 -1.76
N GLY A 75 11.57 -9.01 -0.80
CA GLY A 75 10.47 -9.20 0.14
C GLY A 75 11.01 -9.34 1.54
N ASN A 76 11.64 -8.30 2.06
CA ASN A 76 12.22 -8.29 3.40
C ASN A 76 11.26 -7.71 4.46
N GLY A 77 11.42 -8.10 5.73
CA GLY A 77 10.69 -7.50 6.85
C GLY A 77 9.18 -7.76 6.78
N CYS A 78 8.79 -9.03 6.71
CA CYS A 78 7.41 -9.49 6.49
C CYS A 78 6.77 -8.93 5.21
N GLY A 79 7.59 -8.72 4.18
CA GLY A 79 7.21 -8.13 2.89
C GLY A 79 7.04 -9.17 1.77
N VAL A 80 6.39 -8.79 0.67
CA VAL A 80 6.19 -9.65 -0.51
C VAL A 80 6.62 -8.92 -1.78
N GLY A 81 7.70 -9.36 -2.43
CA GLY A 81 8.13 -8.90 -3.76
C GLY A 81 8.01 -10.01 -4.80
N VAL A 82 7.18 -9.84 -5.83
CA VAL A 82 6.99 -10.81 -6.91
C VAL A 82 7.12 -10.13 -8.27
N GLY A 83 8.16 -10.45 -9.02
CA GLY A 83 8.47 -9.89 -10.33
C GLY A 83 9.95 -9.52 -10.49
N TYR A 84 10.36 -9.16 -11.71
CA TYR A 84 11.69 -8.61 -11.99
C TYR A 84 11.88 -7.29 -11.24
N LEU A 85 12.87 -7.17 -10.35
CA LEU A 85 13.15 -5.99 -9.52
C LEU A 85 11.96 -5.51 -8.64
N ALA A 86 11.00 -6.39 -8.33
CA ALA A 86 9.88 -6.02 -7.44
C ALA A 86 10.36 -5.81 -6.00
N ASN A 87 9.97 -4.73 -5.34
CA ASN A 87 10.35 -4.41 -3.95
C ASN A 87 9.14 -4.21 -3.04
N GLY A 88 8.81 -5.24 -2.28
CA GLY A 88 7.76 -5.23 -1.26
C GLY A 88 8.30 -5.22 0.17
N GLY A 89 9.46 -4.61 0.44
CA GLY A 89 10.05 -4.61 1.78
C GLY A 89 9.28 -3.78 2.83
N GLY A 90 9.35 -4.19 4.10
CA GLY A 90 8.82 -3.43 5.24
C GLY A 90 7.30 -3.53 5.41
N ASN A 91 6.81 -4.75 5.64
CA ASN A 91 5.39 -5.09 5.78
C ASN A 91 4.54 -4.72 4.55
N ALA A 92 5.12 -4.78 3.37
CA ALA A 92 4.55 -4.28 2.12
C ALA A 92 4.30 -5.40 1.10
N VAL A 93 3.61 -5.05 0.01
CA VAL A 93 3.38 -5.95 -1.13
C VAL A 93 3.74 -5.24 -2.43
N ALA A 94 4.57 -5.88 -3.26
CA ALA A 94 4.91 -5.45 -4.60
C ALA A 94 4.80 -6.62 -5.58
N VAL A 95 3.90 -6.50 -6.56
CA VAL A 95 3.68 -7.54 -7.58
C VAL A 95 3.71 -6.92 -8.98
N GLY A 96 4.65 -7.35 -9.82
CA GLY A 96 4.90 -6.79 -11.15
C GLY A 96 6.35 -6.38 -11.33
N ALA A 97 6.82 -6.29 -12.58
CA ALA A 97 8.20 -5.89 -12.82
C ALA A 97 8.41 -4.41 -12.45
N ASN A 98 9.46 -4.13 -11.66
CA ASN A 98 9.79 -2.84 -11.06
C ASN A 98 8.70 -2.27 -10.14
N ALA A 99 7.78 -3.10 -9.63
CA ALA A 99 6.79 -2.64 -8.65
C ALA A 99 7.47 -2.31 -7.31
N VAL A 100 7.06 -1.25 -6.62
CA VAL A 100 7.62 -0.82 -5.33
C VAL A 100 6.50 -0.52 -4.34
N GLY A 101 6.31 -1.39 -3.34
CA GLY A 101 5.22 -1.33 -2.37
C GLY A 101 5.61 -0.83 -0.97
N TYR A 102 6.81 -0.28 -0.80
CA TYR A 102 7.49 -0.01 0.49
C TYR A 102 6.63 0.65 1.61
N LEU A 103 6.96 0.38 2.89
CA LEU A 103 6.37 0.94 4.12
C LEU A 103 4.86 0.70 4.30
N ARG A 104 4.44 -0.57 4.44
CA ARG A 104 3.02 -0.94 4.58
C ARG A 104 2.16 -0.53 3.38
N GLY A 105 2.77 -0.37 2.21
CA GLY A 105 2.10 -0.08 0.96
C GLY A 105 1.80 -1.34 0.15
N VAL A 106 0.95 -1.18 -0.86
CA VAL A 106 0.62 -2.24 -1.83
C VAL A 106 0.82 -1.68 -3.24
N ALA A 107 1.76 -2.22 -4.01
CA ALA A 107 1.97 -1.89 -5.42
C ALA A 107 1.73 -3.12 -6.30
N ILE A 108 0.78 -3.04 -7.24
CA ILE A 108 0.49 -4.14 -8.17
C ILE A 108 0.44 -3.58 -9.59
N GLY A 109 1.40 -3.96 -10.42
CA GLY A 109 1.52 -3.51 -11.82
C GLY A 109 2.97 -3.28 -12.24
N TYR A 110 3.20 -3.15 -13.55
CA TYR A 110 4.51 -2.78 -14.10
C TYR A 110 4.85 -1.35 -13.69
N PHE A 111 5.98 -1.13 -13.01
CA PHE A 111 6.38 0.17 -12.43
C PHE A 111 5.36 0.82 -11.47
N ALA A 112 4.43 0.06 -10.89
CA ALA A 112 3.56 0.58 -9.83
C ALA A 112 4.40 0.96 -8.59
N ASN A 113 4.21 2.15 -8.00
CA ASN A 113 5.07 2.64 -6.92
C ASN A 113 4.29 3.39 -5.84
N THR A 114 4.38 2.95 -4.59
CA THR A 114 3.76 3.64 -3.45
C THR A 114 4.53 4.87 -2.97
N ASN A 115 5.68 5.21 -3.58
CA ASN A 115 6.55 6.33 -3.23
C ASN A 115 6.82 6.46 -1.71
N SER A 116 6.95 5.32 -1.02
CA SER A 116 7.14 5.26 0.43
C SER A 116 6.04 5.93 1.25
N GLN A 117 4.85 6.13 0.67
CA GLN A 117 3.69 6.67 1.37
C GLN A 117 3.02 5.57 2.18
N PHE A 118 2.90 5.76 3.50
CA PHE A 118 2.35 4.72 4.38
C PHE A 118 0.89 4.43 4.05
N TYR A 119 0.51 3.15 4.17
CA TYR A 119 -0.86 2.66 3.96
C TYR A 119 -1.43 2.90 2.55
N SER A 120 -0.56 3.29 1.60
CA SER A 120 -0.97 3.64 0.25
C SER A 120 -0.99 2.42 -0.68
N GLN A 121 -1.79 2.50 -1.73
CA GLN A 121 -2.06 1.41 -2.65
C GLN A 121 -1.97 1.91 -4.10
N ALA A 122 -1.02 1.41 -4.88
CA ALA A 122 -0.84 1.72 -6.30
C ALA A 122 -1.20 0.51 -7.16
N TYR A 123 -2.20 0.64 -8.05
CA TYR A 123 -2.63 -0.42 -8.96
C TYR A 123 -2.51 -0.01 -10.43
N GLY A 124 -1.95 -0.88 -11.27
CA GLY A 124 -1.85 -0.69 -12.72
C GLY A 124 -0.46 -0.24 -13.21
N TYR A 125 -0.31 -0.19 -14.53
CA TYR A 125 0.91 0.25 -15.22
C TYR A 125 1.28 1.68 -14.78
N HIS A 126 2.51 1.87 -14.26
CA HIS A 126 3.03 3.16 -13.82
C HIS A 126 2.16 3.93 -12.80
N SER A 127 1.25 3.24 -12.09
CA SER A 127 0.47 3.91 -11.04
C SER A 127 1.36 4.32 -9.88
N GLN A 128 1.16 5.54 -9.37
CA GLN A 128 1.96 6.06 -8.27
C GLN A 128 1.08 6.79 -7.27
N THR A 129 1.33 6.56 -5.98
CA THR A 129 0.72 7.34 -4.90
C THR A 129 1.64 8.48 -4.51
N ILE A 130 1.09 9.61 -4.08
CA ILE A 130 1.86 10.77 -3.62
C ILE A 130 1.46 11.21 -2.20
N ARG A 131 0.46 10.54 -1.61
CA ARG A 131 -0.06 10.84 -0.27
C ARG A 131 -0.21 9.58 0.58
N TYR A 132 -0.24 9.78 1.89
CA TYR A 132 -0.52 8.75 2.89
C TYR A 132 -1.95 8.23 2.78
N GLY A 133 -2.12 6.90 2.87
CA GLY A 133 -3.43 6.25 2.78
C GLY A 133 -4.14 6.39 1.43
N GLU A 134 -3.44 6.88 0.39
CA GLU A 134 -3.99 7.04 -0.95
C GLU A 134 -4.13 5.68 -1.65
N THR A 135 -5.26 5.46 -2.32
CA THR A 135 -5.36 4.44 -3.36
C THR A 135 -5.28 5.14 -4.72
N SER A 136 -4.34 4.75 -5.60
CA SER A 136 -4.18 5.27 -6.96
C SER A 136 -4.27 4.15 -7.98
N ILE A 137 -5.04 4.37 -9.04
CA ILE A 137 -5.21 3.43 -10.15
C ILE A 137 -4.95 4.16 -11.46
N ASN A 138 -3.94 3.74 -12.24
CA ASN A 138 -3.80 4.22 -13.62
C ASN A 138 -4.92 3.60 -14.46
N ILE A 139 -5.73 4.43 -15.12
CA ILE A 139 -6.93 3.96 -15.84
C ILE A 139 -6.72 3.67 -17.32
N ASN A 140 -5.62 4.12 -17.93
CA ASN A 140 -5.39 3.93 -19.37
C ASN A 140 -4.30 2.91 -19.69
N GLY A 141 -3.50 2.52 -18.70
CA GLY A 141 -2.51 1.44 -18.84
C GLY A 141 -1.39 1.73 -19.83
N ALA A 142 -1.22 2.98 -20.24
CA ALA A 142 -0.28 3.39 -21.30
C ALA A 142 0.61 4.56 -20.89
N ASP A 143 0.11 5.43 -20.02
CA ASP A 143 0.86 6.60 -19.58
C ASP A 143 1.94 6.22 -18.58
N ASN A 144 3.13 6.78 -18.80
CA ASN A 144 4.28 6.63 -17.91
C ASN A 144 4.33 7.73 -16.84
N ASP A 145 3.52 8.76 -17.03
CA ASP A 145 3.29 9.87 -16.15
C ASP A 145 1.90 9.71 -15.50
N GLN A 146 1.75 10.26 -14.30
CA GLN A 146 0.61 9.97 -13.44
C GLN A 146 -0.71 10.64 -13.92
N GLU A 147 -0.82 11.02 -15.20
CA GLU A 147 -1.79 11.98 -15.73
C GLU A 147 -3.23 11.46 -15.79
N ASN A 148 -3.43 10.14 -15.68
CA ASN A 148 -4.74 9.50 -15.76
C ASN A 148 -4.95 8.50 -14.62
N ASN A 149 -5.10 9.04 -13.39
CA ASN A 149 -5.33 8.22 -12.21
C ASN A 149 -6.70 8.48 -11.59
N VAL A 150 -7.39 7.41 -11.20
CA VAL A 150 -8.45 7.47 -10.19
C VAL A 150 -7.80 7.36 -8.83
N VAL A 151 -8.09 8.32 -7.95
CA VAL A 151 -7.52 8.38 -6.60
C VAL A 151 -8.59 8.35 -5.53
N GLN A 152 -8.30 7.68 -4.41
CA GLN A 152 -9.11 7.71 -3.19
C GLN A 152 -8.23 8.18 -2.03
N GLY A 153 -8.59 9.32 -1.43
CA GLY A 153 -7.99 9.84 -0.21
C GLY A 153 -8.77 9.43 1.04
N ARG A 154 -8.09 9.41 2.19
CA ARG A 154 -8.68 9.10 3.50
C ARG A 154 -8.12 10.09 4.51
N TRP A 155 -8.99 10.71 5.30
CA TRP A 155 -8.62 11.63 6.38
C TRP A 155 -9.12 11.08 7.70
N GLU A 156 -8.40 11.41 8.77
CA GLU A 156 -8.79 11.08 10.13
C GLU A 156 -8.22 12.14 11.10
N GLY A 157 -8.91 12.35 12.20
CA GLY A 157 -8.52 13.26 13.27
C GLY A 157 -9.61 13.38 14.33
N GLU A 158 -9.26 14.02 15.45
CA GLU A 158 -10.12 14.22 16.61
C GLU A 158 -10.08 15.69 17.05
N THR A 159 -11.21 16.20 17.53
CA THR A 159 -11.38 17.55 18.11
C THR A 159 -11.93 17.39 19.53
N ALA A 160 -11.79 18.43 20.35
CA ALA A 160 -12.27 18.45 21.74
C ALA A 160 -13.09 19.71 22.07
N ASP A 161 -13.23 20.64 21.13
CA ASP A 161 -13.98 21.87 21.31
C ASP A 161 -14.42 22.50 19.99
N ALA A 162 -15.04 23.68 20.08
CA ALA A 162 -15.55 24.43 18.93
C ALA A 162 -14.45 25.16 18.11
N THR A 163 -13.15 24.95 18.39
CA THR A 163 -12.05 25.55 17.65
C THR A 163 -11.80 24.75 16.36
N PRO A 164 -11.80 25.39 15.18
CA PRO A 164 -11.52 24.68 13.95
C PRO A 164 -10.11 24.08 13.93
N ILE A 165 -10.03 22.78 13.68
CA ILE A 165 -8.77 22.06 13.49
C ILE A 165 -8.72 21.40 12.11
N GLU A 166 -7.53 21.32 11.52
CA GLU A 166 -7.30 20.53 10.29
C GLU A 166 -7.19 19.04 10.63
N ILE A 167 -7.89 18.19 9.89
CA ILE A 167 -7.67 16.73 9.91
C ILE A 167 -6.78 16.32 8.74
N PHE A 168 -5.99 15.26 8.93
CA PHE A 168 -4.90 14.92 8.02
C PHE A 168 -5.09 13.56 7.32
N CYS A 169 -4.39 13.36 6.21
CA CYS A 169 -4.42 12.11 5.47
C CYS A 169 -3.96 10.93 6.35
N ALA A 170 -4.81 9.90 6.43
CA ALA A 170 -4.61 8.73 7.28
C ALA A 170 -4.31 9.05 8.76
N GLY A 171 -4.77 10.20 9.27
CA GLY A 171 -4.53 10.64 10.65
C GLY A 171 -3.08 11.04 10.93
N GLN A 172 -2.24 11.15 9.91
CA GLN A 172 -0.82 11.44 10.09
C GLN A 172 -0.56 12.94 10.11
N ALA A 173 -0.01 13.45 11.22
CA ALA A 173 0.25 14.88 11.41
C ALA A 173 1.00 15.49 10.21
N ASN A 174 0.51 16.63 9.72
CA ASN A 174 1.05 17.38 8.58
C ASN A 174 1.01 16.64 7.23
N GLN A 175 0.37 15.47 7.12
CA GLN A 175 0.19 14.78 5.83
C GLN A 175 -1.09 15.29 5.17
N ARG A 176 -0.93 16.10 4.11
CA ARG A 176 -2.06 16.73 3.40
C ARG A 176 -2.37 16.05 2.09
N PHE A 177 -3.59 16.26 1.62
CA PHE A 177 -3.98 15.83 0.28
C PHE A 177 -3.54 16.87 -0.75
N THR A 178 -2.25 16.86 -1.09
CA THR A 178 -1.67 17.81 -2.04
C THR A 178 -2.25 17.61 -3.44
N ILE A 179 -2.46 18.67 -4.20
CA ILE A 179 -2.90 18.61 -5.60
C ILE A 179 -1.66 18.57 -6.48
N ARG A 180 -1.66 17.70 -7.50
CA ARG A 180 -0.52 17.57 -8.40
C ARG A 180 -0.35 18.87 -9.21
N PRO A 181 0.88 19.35 -9.46
CA PRO A 181 1.10 20.45 -10.38
C PRO A 181 0.48 20.17 -11.77
N ASN A 182 -0.02 21.22 -12.43
CA ASN A 182 -0.66 21.12 -13.74
C ASN A 182 -1.83 20.11 -13.81
N SER A 183 -2.63 20.01 -12.75
CA SER A 183 -3.72 19.04 -12.69
C SER A 183 -5.03 19.63 -12.18
N ALA A 184 -6.13 18.93 -12.43
CA ALA A 184 -7.41 19.14 -11.80
C ALA A 184 -7.93 17.84 -11.21
N LEU A 185 -8.63 17.92 -10.09
CA LEU A 185 -9.26 16.80 -9.41
C LEU A 185 -10.73 17.10 -9.19
N ALA A 186 -11.58 16.34 -9.88
CA ALA A 186 -12.99 16.22 -9.51
C ALA A 186 -13.12 15.19 -8.39
N PHE A 187 -13.93 15.48 -7.36
CA PHE A 187 -14.05 14.60 -6.20
C PHE A 187 -15.47 14.56 -5.63
N ARG A 188 -15.73 13.43 -4.97
CA ARG A 188 -16.86 13.23 -4.06
C ARG A 188 -16.31 12.83 -2.70
N MET A 189 -16.99 13.26 -1.65
CA MET A 189 -16.54 13.03 -0.28
C MET A 189 -17.73 12.73 0.63
N THR A 190 -17.52 11.80 1.55
CA THR A 190 -18.40 11.55 2.70
C THR A 190 -17.58 11.74 3.94
N ILE A 191 -18.09 12.55 4.87
CA ILE A 191 -17.43 12.89 6.13
C ILE A 191 -18.37 12.46 7.24
N VAL A 192 -17.84 11.77 8.25
CA VAL A 192 -18.62 11.24 9.38
C VAL A 192 -17.92 11.65 10.67
N ALA A 193 -18.69 12.10 11.65
CA ALA A 193 -18.23 12.39 13.00
C ALA A 193 -18.95 11.51 14.01
N ARG A 194 -18.28 11.22 15.13
CA ARG A 194 -18.80 10.40 16.21
C ARG A 194 -18.21 10.84 17.54
N ASP A 195 -19.09 11.11 18.50
CA ASP A 195 -18.72 11.36 19.89
C ASP A 195 -18.58 10.02 20.65
N ASN A 196 -17.58 9.95 21.53
CA ASN A 196 -17.36 8.82 22.43
C ASN A 196 -18.04 8.98 23.81
N VAL A 197 -18.52 10.18 24.16
CA VAL A 197 -19.16 10.49 25.45
C VAL A 197 -20.69 10.46 25.36
N ALA A 198 -21.30 11.41 24.65
CA ALA A 198 -22.75 11.50 24.46
C ALA A 198 -23.24 10.55 23.35
N GLY A 199 -22.33 10.10 22.48
CA GLY A 199 -22.62 9.11 21.45
C GLY A 199 -23.31 9.67 20.20
N HIS A 200 -23.33 10.99 20.05
CA HIS A 200 -23.85 11.69 18.87
C HIS A 200 -23.12 11.27 17.59
N ALA A 201 -23.83 11.27 16.47
CA ALA A 201 -23.26 11.05 15.15
C ALA A 201 -23.71 12.12 14.15
N ALA A 202 -22.85 12.40 13.17
CA ALA A 202 -23.16 13.32 12.09
C ALA A 202 -22.52 12.89 10.78
N MET A 203 -23.08 13.36 9.68
CA MET A 203 -22.64 13.08 8.32
C MET A 203 -22.77 14.31 7.43
N TRP A 204 -21.70 14.61 6.69
CA TRP A 204 -21.68 15.58 5.60
C TRP A 204 -21.24 14.94 4.29
N THR A 205 -21.65 15.54 3.18
CA THR A 205 -21.24 15.10 1.84
C THR A 205 -20.80 16.25 0.95
N VAL A 206 -19.92 15.95 0.01
CA VAL A 206 -19.60 16.79 -1.15
C VAL A 206 -19.87 15.96 -2.40
N VAL A 207 -20.83 16.37 -3.21
CA VAL A 207 -21.24 15.61 -4.41
C VAL A 207 -20.55 16.09 -5.69
N ASP A 208 -20.23 17.39 -5.77
CA ASP A 208 -19.65 18.04 -6.95
C ASP A 208 -18.48 18.95 -6.55
N GLY A 209 -17.38 18.34 -6.10
CA GLY A 209 -16.14 19.02 -5.80
C GLY A 209 -15.21 19.10 -7.02
N LEU A 210 -14.57 20.26 -7.23
CA LEU A 210 -13.50 20.45 -8.21
C LEU A 210 -12.44 21.39 -7.65
N ILE A 211 -11.21 20.91 -7.61
CA ILE A 211 -10.01 21.67 -7.23
C ILE A 211 -8.97 21.54 -8.34
N LYS A 212 -8.15 22.58 -8.55
CA LYS A 212 -7.08 22.56 -9.54
C LYS A 212 -5.83 23.23 -9.03
N ARG A 213 -4.70 22.87 -9.63
CA ARG A 213 -3.40 23.48 -9.38
C ARG A 213 -2.64 23.70 -10.69
N ASP A 214 -2.06 24.88 -10.86
CA ASP A 214 -1.22 25.17 -12.02
C ASP A 214 0.25 24.73 -11.82
N GLY A 215 1.12 25.03 -12.79
CA GLY A 215 2.54 24.69 -12.71
C GLY A 215 3.38 25.66 -11.87
N LEU A 216 2.82 26.80 -11.46
CA LEU A 216 3.50 27.82 -10.65
C LEU A 216 3.20 27.69 -9.17
N GLY A 217 2.28 26.80 -8.82
CA GLY A 217 1.90 26.55 -7.46
C GLY A 217 0.74 27.41 -6.97
N ASN A 218 -0.24 27.64 -7.85
CA ASN A 218 -1.50 28.26 -7.46
C ASN A 218 -2.58 27.18 -7.38
N THR A 219 -3.00 26.83 -6.16
CA THR A 219 -4.07 25.86 -5.88
C THR A 219 -5.38 26.58 -5.56
N VAL A 220 -6.42 26.27 -6.33
CA VAL A 220 -7.72 26.96 -6.24
C VAL A 220 -8.86 25.95 -6.20
N MET A 221 -9.78 26.17 -5.25
CA MET A 221 -11.08 25.49 -5.23
C MET A 221 -11.99 26.12 -6.30
N VAL A 222 -12.40 25.32 -7.28
CA VAL A 222 -13.29 25.78 -8.37
C VAL A 222 -14.75 25.69 -7.94
N THR A 223 -15.14 24.56 -7.34
CA THR A 223 -16.44 24.37 -6.71
C THR A 223 -16.31 23.38 -5.56
N CYS A 224 -17.00 23.68 -4.45
CA CYS A 224 -17.15 22.76 -3.35
C CYS A 224 -18.36 23.21 -2.53
N THR A 225 -19.31 22.30 -2.33
CA THR A 225 -20.44 22.51 -1.43
C THR A 225 -20.48 21.36 -0.45
N VAL A 226 -20.29 21.68 0.82
CA VAL A 226 -20.49 20.74 1.93
C VAL A 226 -21.96 20.77 2.29
N THR A 227 -22.61 19.62 2.24
CA THR A 227 -24.01 19.44 2.60
C THR A 227 -24.08 18.60 3.87
N GLU A 228 -24.63 19.17 4.92
CA GLU A 228 -25.03 18.43 6.12
C GLU A 228 -26.20 17.50 5.77
N VAL A 229 -26.02 16.22 6.07
CA VAL A 229 -27.01 15.17 5.79
C VAL A 229 -27.76 14.80 7.06
N ALA A 230 -27.04 14.69 8.17
CA ALA A 230 -27.58 14.50 9.51
C ALA A 230 -26.57 15.04 10.53
N ASP A 231 -27.05 15.65 11.60
CA ASP A 231 -26.24 16.05 12.74
C ASP A 231 -27.07 15.91 14.02
N GLU A 232 -26.53 15.19 14.99
CA GLU A 232 -27.11 15.02 16.33
C GLU A 232 -26.51 16.01 17.34
N SER A 233 -25.49 16.79 16.94
CA SER A 233 -24.91 17.91 17.67
C SER A 233 -25.32 19.25 17.04
N THR A 234 -25.23 20.34 17.80
CA THR A 234 -25.44 21.70 17.27
C THR A 234 -24.13 22.45 17.03
N ASP A 235 -23.02 21.89 17.49
CA ASP A 235 -21.73 22.58 17.60
C ASP A 235 -20.70 22.03 16.61
N TRP A 236 -21.08 21.01 15.85
CA TRP A 236 -20.21 20.37 14.87
C TRP A 236 -20.32 21.07 13.53
N ALA A 237 -19.16 21.28 12.92
CA ALA A 237 -19.10 21.88 11.60
C ALA A 237 -17.93 21.30 10.82
N VAL A 238 -18.09 21.24 9.51
CA VAL A 238 -17.07 20.80 8.58
C VAL A 238 -16.92 21.80 7.47
N THR A 239 -15.67 22.14 7.14
CA THR A 239 -15.33 23.01 6.02
C THR A 239 -14.28 22.33 5.16
N VAL A 240 -14.45 22.42 3.84
CA VAL A 240 -13.53 21.86 2.84
C VAL A 240 -13.06 22.98 1.93
N THR A 241 -11.75 23.22 1.89
CA THR A 241 -11.15 24.37 1.19
C THR A 241 -9.88 24.00 0.44
N ALA A 242 -9.47 24.89 -0.47
CA ALA A 242 -8.14 24.83 -1.06
C ALA A 242 -7.16 25.62 -0.18
N ASP A 243 -5.97 25.08 -0.01
CA ASP A 243 -4.82 25.76 0.57
C ASP A 243 -3.78 26.00 -0.51
N ASP A 244 -3.56 27.27 -0.81
CA ASP A 244 -2.59 27.72 -1.80
C ASP A 244 -1.15 27.63 -1.29
N VAL A 245 -0.96 27.72 0.03
CA VAL A 245 0.38 27.71 0.65
C VAL A 245 0.95 26.30 0.67
N ASN A 246 0.15 25.31 1.05
CA ASN A 246 0.56 23.89 1.06
C ASN A 246 0.03 23.09 -0.13
N GLU A 247 -0.69 23.75 -1.04
CA GLU A 247 -1.08 23.22 -2.35
C GLU A 247 -1.99 22.02 -2.24
N ALA A 248 -2.97 22.10 -1.33
CA ALA A 248 -3.71 20.95 -0.84
C ALA A 248 -5.21 21.19 -0.74
N LEU A 249 -5.95 20.08 -0.74
CA LEU A 249 -7.32 20.03 -0.25
C LEU A 249 -7.28 19.88 1.28
N ILE A 250 -7.86 20.85 1.98
CA ILE A 250 -7.93 20.89 3.45
C ILE A 250 -9.35 20.60 3.91
N ILE A 251 -9.46 19.83 4.99
CA ILE A 251 -10.69 19.63 5.74
C ILE A 251 -10.46 20.16 7.15
N THR A 252 -11.28 21.12 7.58
CA THR A 252 -11.30 21.58 8.97
C THR A 252 -12.60 21.21 9.64
N VAL A 253 -12.52 20.77 10.90
CA VAL A 253 -13.66 20.33 11.69
C VAL A 253 -13.72 21.06 13.03
N THR A 254 -14.91 21.22 13.59
CA THR A 254 -15.15 21.61 14.98
C THR A 254 -16.03 20.56 15.65
N GLY A 255 -15.92 20.43 16.97
CA GLY A 255 -16.78 19.54 17.74
C GLY A 255 -16.17 19.13 19.07
N ASP A 256 -17.05 18.74 19.99
CA ASP A 256 -16.77 18.24 21.34
C ASP A 256 -16.41 16.74 21.39
#